data_AF-A0A451DA83-F1
#
_entry.id   AF-A0A451DA83-F1
#
_cell.length_a   1.000
_cell.length_b   1.000
_cell.length_c   1.000
_cell.angle_alpha   90.00
_cell.angle_beta   90.00
_cell.angle_gamma   90.00
#
_symmetry.space_group_name_H-M   'P 1'
#
loop_
_entity.id
_entity.type
_entity.pdbx_description
1 polymer ?
#
loop_
_entity_poly.entity_id
_entity_poly.type
_entity_poly.pdbx_seq_one_letter_code
_entity_poly.pdbx_strand_id
1 'polypeptide(L)' 'MNDTNSVNCPTCGANVIWSKTNNWRPFCSKRCQLIDLEGWLH' A
#
# COMPACT_ATOMS: atom_id res chain seq x y z
N MET A 1 -8.40 22.69 -4.06
CA MET A 1 -8.76 21.35 -4.55
C MET A 1 -8.06 20.38 -3.62
N ASN A 2 -8.80 19.63 -2.81
CA ASN A 2 -8.22 18.66 -1.89
C ASN A 2 -7.90 17.40 -2.69
N ASP A 3 -6.75 17.41 -3.34
CA ASP A 3 -6.20 16.23 -4.00
C ASP A 3 -5.66 15.30 -2.90
N THR A 4 -6.57 14.69 -2.13
CA THR A 4 -6.24 13.53 -1.30
C THR A 4 -5.95 12.37 -2.26
N ASN A 5 -4.75 12.40 -2.87
CA ASN A 5 -4.28 11.31 -3.70
C ASN A 5 -4.34 10.05 -2.86
N SER A 6 -5.25 9.15 -3.17
CA SER A 6 -5.45 7.91 -2.45
C SER A 6 -5.37 6.77 -3.45
N VAL A 7 -4.65 5.71 -3.09
CA VAL A 7 -4.34 4.58 -3.97
C VAL A 7 -4.81 3.30 -3.31
N ASN A 8 -5.22 2.32 -4.11
CA ASN A 8 -5.57 1.01 -3.59
C ASN A 8 -4.31 0.20 -3.32
N CYS A 9 -4.24 -0.44 -2.16
CA CYS A 9 -3.18 -1.37 -1.81
C CYS A 9 -3.21 -2.56 -2.79
N PRO A 10 -2.10 -2.87 -3.48
CA PRO A 10 -2.10 -3.93 -4.51
C PRO A 10 -2.31 -5.34 -3.92
N THR A 11 -2.01 -5.53 -2.64
CA THR A 11 -2.14 -6.83 -1.97
C THR A 11 -3.55 -7.14 -1.50
N CYS A 12 -4.30 -6.13 -1.02
CA CYS A 12 -5.60 -6.34 -0.36
C CYS A 12 -6.72 -5.41 -0.83
N GLY A 13 -6.43 -4.46 -1.73
CA GLY A 13 -7.41 -3.51 -2.27
C GLY A 13 -7.81 -2.37 -1.34
N ALA A 14 -7.26 -2.29 -0.11
CA ALA A 14 -7.59 -1.24 0.83
C ALA A 14 -7.21 0.16 0.30
N ASN A 15 -8.05 1.18 0.54
CA ASN A 15 -7.74 2.55 0.15
C ASN A 15 -6.69 3.17 1.08
N VAL A 16 -5.58 3.64 0.52
CA VAL A 16 -4.41 4.19 1.22
C VAL A 16 -4.15 5.62 0.78
N ILE A 17 -4.11 6.55 1.74
CA ILE A 17 -3.76 7.96 1.45
C ILE A 17 -2.28 8.08 1.07
N TRP A 18 -2.00 8.78 -0.03
CA TRP A 18 -0.68 9.17 -0.52
C TRP A 18 -0.18 10.45 0.17
N SER A 19 0.78 10.33 1.11
CA SER A 19 0.99 11.36 2.15
C SER A 19 2.35 11.42 2.88
N LYS A 20 3.53 11.05 2.41
CA LYS A 20 4.81 11.01 3.21
C LYS A 20 4.87 10.31 4.62
N THR A 21 3.83 10.31 5.46
CA THR A 21 3.72 9.68 6.80
C THR A 21 3.55 8.15 6.79
N ASN A 22 2.73 7.57 5.91
CA ASN A 22 2.75 6.13 5.64
C ASN A 22 4.03 5.68 4.88
N ASN A 23 4.97 5.09 5.61
CA ASN A 23 6.24 4.58 5.07
C ASN A 23 6.08 3.31 4.20
N TRP A 24 4.90 2.70 4.18
CA TRP A 24 4.63 1.44 3.50
C TRP A 24 3.97 1.62 2.13
N ARG A 25 3.83 2.85 1.61
CA ARG A 25 3.18 3.09 0.32
C ARG A 25 3.87 2.31 -0.82
N PRO A 26 3.10 1.74 -1.78
CA PRO A 26 1.64 1.86 -1.97
C PRO A 26 0.79 0.94 -1.06
N PHE A 27 1.40 0.20 -0.14
CA PHE A 27 0.70 -0.74 0.73
C PHE A 27 0.02 -0.08 1.93
N CYS A 28 -1.04 -0.71 2.43
CA CYS A 28 -1.75 -0.24 3.62
C CYS A 28 -0.98 -0.53 4.92
N SER A 29 -0.04 -1.49 4.89
CA SER A 29 0.75 -1.90 6.05
C SER A 29 2.00 -2.68 5.62
N LYS A 30 2.96 -2.81 6.55
CA LYS A 30 4.14 -3.68 6.40
C LYS A 30 3.76 -5.13 6.02
N ARG A 31 2.65 -5.65 6.55
CA ARG A 31 2.17 -7.01 6.24
C ARG A 31 1.87 -7.18 4.75
N CYS A 32 1.14 -6.23 4.15
CA CYS A 32 0.81 -6.29 2.73
C CYS A 32 2.06 -6.17 1.85
N GLN A 33 3.00 -5.31 2.23
CA GLN A 33 4.31 -5.23 1.56
C GLN A 33 5.06 -6.57 1.60
N LEU A 34 5.07 -7.27 2.74
CA LEU A 34 5.75 -8.56 2.85
C LEU A 34 5.08 -9.64 1.99
N ILE A 35 3.75 -9.72 1.98
CA ILE A 35 3.00 -10.69 1.15
C ILE A 35 3.30 -10.45 -0.35
N ASP A 36 3.39 -9.19 -0.77
CA ASP A 36 3.76 -8.82 -2.15
C ASP A 36 5.16 -9.31 -2.52
N LEU A 37 6.12 -9.21 -1.57
CA LEU A 37 7.48 -9.71 -1.74
C LEU A 37 7.58 -11.26 -1.68
N GLU A 38 6.67 -11.92 -0.98
CA GLU A 38 6.64 -13.39 -0.83
C GLU A 38 6.07 -14.11 -2.06
N GLY A 39 5.51 -13.38 -3.03
CA GLY A 39 5.00 -13.94 -4.29
C GLY A 39 6.05 -14.66 -5.16
N TRP A 40 7.33 -14.64 -4.78
CA TRP A 40 8.44 -15.30 -5.47
C TRP A 40 8.82 -16.69 -4.91
N LEU A 41 8.23 -17.11 -3.79
CA LEU A 41 8.53 -18.40 -3.14
C LEU A 41 7.55 -19.54 -3.53
N HIS A 42 6.78 -19.38 -4.61
CA HIS A 42 5.97 -20.45 -5.19
C HIS A 42 6.64 -21.03 -6.44
#